data_AF-A0AAW9LDD1-F1
#
_entry.id   AF-A0AAW9LDD1-F1
#
_cell.length_a   1.000
_cell.length_b   1.000
_cell.length_c   1.000
_cell.angle_alpha   90.00
_cell.angle_beta   90.00
_cell.angle_gamma   90.00
#
_symmetry.space_group_name_H-M   'P 1'
#
loop_
_entity.id
_entity.type
_entity.pdbx_description
1 polymer ?
#
loop_
_entity_poly.entity_id
_entity_poly.type
_entity_poly.pdbx_seq_one_letter_code
_entity_poly.pdbx_strand_id
1 'polypeptide(L)'
;MSMRGQRTTVELSENDSVEIVATPDSEYHRRLDVERDGYQWTFGVDSDRDVELLRTKRNGRLAKLDVPEWMDDVLRYIGLGGGAE
;
A
#
# COMPACT_ATOMS: atom_id res chain seq x y z
N MET A 1 -12.27 -15.36 -14.04
CA MET A 1 -12.56 -13.92 -13.88
C MET A 1 -11.30 -13.28 -13.35
N SER A 2 -10.56 -12.52 -14.16
CA SER A 2 -9.32 -11.88 -13.70
C SER A 2 -9.71 -10.73 -12.77
N MET A 3 -9.58 -10.94 -11.46
CA MET A 3 -9.71 -9.88 -10.47
C MET A 3 -8.55 -8.91 -10.69
N ARG A 4 -8.74 -7.93 -11.58
CA ARG A 4 -7.77 -6.85 -11.80
C ARG A 4 -7.82 -5.99 -10.54
N GLY A 5 -6.72 -5.97 -9.78
CA GLY A 5 -6.56 -5.01 -8.70
C GLY A 5 -6.75 -3.58 -9.23
N GLN A 6 -7.36 -2.73 -8.42
CA GLN A 6 -7.46 -1.30 -8.72
C GLN A 6 -6.06 -0.70 -8.59
N ARG A 7 -5.53 -0.15 -9.68
CA ARG A 7 -4.26 0.55 -9.67
C ARG A 7 -4.49 2.04 -9.51
N THR A 8 -3.75 2.65 -8.60
CA THR A 8 -3.74 4.09 -8.34
C THR A 8 -2.29 4.54 -8.29
N THR A 9 -1.97 5.63 -8.96
CA THR A 9 -0.67 6.29 -8.87
C THR A 9 -0.83 7.52 -8.02
N VAL A 10 0.04 7.69 -7.03
CA VAL A 10 0.09 8.86 -6.15
C VAL A 10 1.36 9.62 -6.43
N GLU A 11 1.23 10.88 -6.86
CA GLU A 11 2.36 11.77 -7.08
C GLU A 11 2.78 12.40 -5.75
N LEU A 12 3.99 12.10 -5.30
CA LEU A 12 4.58 12.67 -4.08
C LEU A 12 5.30 14.00 -4.38
N SER A 13 5.83 14.17 -5.59
CA SER A 13 6.50 15.38 -6.07
C SER A 13 6.56 15.38 -7.61
N GLU A 14 6.99 16.50 -8.22
CA GLU A 14 7.01 16.72 -9.68
C GLU A 14 7.73 15.61 -10.49
N ASN A 15 8.60 14.81 -9.87
CA ASN A 15 9.30 13.68 -10.50
C ASN A 15 9.27 12.40 -9.64
N ASP A 16 8.34 12.31 -8.68
CA ASP A 16 8.29 11.21 -7.72
C ASP A 16 6.86 10.71 -7.56
N SER A 17 6.65 9.43 -7.84
CA SER A 17 5.33 8.80 -7.74
C SER A 17 5.43 7.39 -7.17
N VAL A 18 4.32 6.95 -6.59
CA VAL A 18 4.16 5.64 -5.98
C VAL A 18 3.02 4.92 -6.68
N GLU A 19 3.25 3.66 -7.06
CA GLU A 19 2.18 2.80 -7.58
C GLU A 19 1.55 2.02 -6.43
N ILE A 20 0.23 2.04 -6.37
CA ILE A 20 -0.58 1.29 -5.41
C ILE A 20 -1.49 0.36 -6.18
N VAL A 21 -1.50 -0.91 -5.79
CA VAL A 21 -2.42 -1.91 -6.31
C VAL A 21 -3.28 -2.43 -5.18
N ALA A 22 -4.58 -2.14 -5.22
CA ALA A 22 -5.55 -2.66 -4.28
C ALA A 22 -6.25 -3.90 -4.85
N THR A 23 -6.12 -5.03 -4.19
CA THR A 23 -6.83 -6.27 -4.55
C THR A 23 -7.80 -6.68 -3.45
N PRO A 24 -8.98 -7.24 -3.81
CA PRO A 24 -9.81 -7.92 -2.82
C PRO A 24 -9.01 -9.05 -2.19
N ASP A 25 -9.19 -9.24 -0.89
CA ASP A 25 -8.53 -10.28 -0.12
C ASP A 25 -9.58 -11.06 0.68
N SER A 26 -9.28 -12.29 1.07
CA SER A 26 -10.20 -13.14 1.84
C SER A 26 -10.00 -13.02 3.34
N GLU A 27 -8.79 -12.67 3.78
CA GLU A 27 -8.43 -12.48 5.18
C GLU A 27 -8.66 -11.01 5.59
N TYR A 28 -8.36 -10.08 4.68
CA TYR A 28 -8.58 -8.65 4.85
C TYR A 28 -9.73 -8.14 3.97
N HIS A 29 -10.30 -6.97 4.28
CA HIS A 29 -11.26 -6.34 3.38
C HIS A 29 -10.61 -6.03 2.01
N ARG A 30 -9.36 -5.58 2.03
CA ARG A 30 -8.50 -5.41 0.84
C ARG A 30 -7.04 -5.65 1.21
N ARG A 31 -6.26 -5.98 0.20
CA ARG A 31 -4.80 -5.97 0.24
C ARG A 31 -4.28 -4.83 -0.63
N LEU A 32 -3.27 -4.11 -0.13
CA LEU A 32 -2.57 -3.07 -0.88
C LEU A 32 -1.14 -3.51 -1.13
N ASP A 33 -0.69 -3.41 -2.36
CA ASP A 33 0.71 -3.51 -2.71
C ASP A 33 1.19 -2.14 -3.16
N VAL A 34 2.11 -1.55 -2.40
CA VAL A 34 2.72 -0.24 -2.64
C VAL A 34 4.14 -0.47 -3.16
N GLU A 35 4.45 0.00 -4.36
CA GLU A 35 5.76 -0.17 -5.00
C GLU A 35 6.40 1.18 -5.33
N ARG A 36 7.70 1.29 -5.03
CA ARG A 36 8.55 2.43 -5.38
C ARG A 36 10.00 2.00 -5.50
N ASP A 37 10.67 2.34 -6.60
CA ASP A 37 12.13 2.13 -6.80
C ASP A 37 12.62 0.70 -6.47
N GLY A 38 11.81 -0.31 -6.79
CA GLY A 38 12.12 -1.71 -6.49
C GLY A 38 11.88 -2.13 -5.04
N TYR A 39 11.42 -1.24 -4.17
CA TYR A 39 10.90 -1.55 -2.85
C TYR A 39 9.39 -1.77 -2.94
N GLN A 40 8.89 -2.77 -2.22
CA GLN A 40 7.47 -3.07 -2.16
C GLN A 40 7.05 -3.31 -0.72
N TRP A 41 5.94 -2.69 -0.32
CA TRP A 41 5.26 -2.93 0.95
C TRP A 41 3.87 -3.47 0.66
N THR A 42 3.51 -4.57 1.32
CA THR A 42 2.18 -5.16 1.25
C THR A 42 1.47 -4.90 2.57
N PHE A 43 0.29 -4.31 2.49
CA PHE A 43 -0.59 -4.06 3.63
C PHE A 43 -1.90 -4.83 3.51
N GLY A 44 -2.42 -5.29 4.65
CA GLY A 44 -3.80 -5.71 4.83
C GLY A 44 -4.61 -4.51 5.29
N VAL A 45 -5.82 -4.36 4.75
CA VAL A 45 -6.77 -3.32 5.13
C VAL A 45 -8.03 -3.97 5.64
N ASP A 46 -8.36 -3.71 6.90
CA ASP A 46 -9.56 -4.24 7.53
C ASP A 46 -10.81 -3.44 7.17
N SER A 47 -11.98 -3.95 7.58
CA SER A 47 -13.26 -3.29 7.31
C SER A 47 -13.38 -1.91 7.98
N ASP A 48 -12.61 -1.66 9.03
CA ASP A 48 -12.51 -0.37 9.73
C ASP A 48 -11.52 0.60 9.07
N ARG A 49 -10.91 0.22 7.93
CA ARG A 49 -9.84 0.96 7.23
C ARG A 49 -8.52 1.06 8.01
N ASP A 50 -8.37 0.25 9.06
CA ASP A 50 -7.09 0.02 9.71
C ASP A 50 -6.14 -0.74 8.77
N VAL A 51 -4.84 -0.51 8.93
CA VAL A 51 -3.81 -0.95 7.99
C VAL A 51 -2.69 -1.68 8.71
N GLU A 52 -2.50 -2.94 8.34
CA GLU A 52 -1.46 -3.81 8.91
C GLU A 52 -0.38 -4.10 7.88
N LEU A 53 0.89 -3.93 8.24
CA LEU A 53 2.02 -4.31 7.38
C LEU A 53 2.20 -5.84 7.39
N LEU A 54 1.97 -6.47 6.23
CA LEU A 54 2.08 -7.93 6.09
C LEU A 54 3.47 -8.36 5.64
N ARG A 55 4.04 -7.62 4.69
CA ARG A 55 5.26 -8.04 4.01
C ARG A 55 6.00 -6.87 3.39
N THR A 56 7.32 -6.96 3.39
CA THR A 56 8.18 -6.07 2.61
C THR A 56 9.10 -6.84 1.67
N LYS A 57 9.42 -6.22 0.53
CA LYS A 57 10.35 -6.77 -0.46
C LYS A 57 11.27 -5.69 -1.00
N ARG A 58 12.44 -6.11 -1.45
CA ARG A 58 13.40 -5.31 -2.21
C ARG A 58 13.84 -6.09 -3.44
N ASN A 59 13.68 -5.51 -4.62
CA ASN A 59 13.91 -6.12 -5.92
C ASN A 59 13.25 -7.50 -6.05
N GLY A 60 11.97 -7.58 -5.65
CA GLY A 60 11.17 -8.81 -5.69
C GLY A 60 11.50 -9.86 -4.61
N ARG A 61 12.54 -9.66 -3.79
CA ARG A 61 12.94 -10.59 -2.72
C ARG A 61 12.43 -10.11 -1.37
N LEU A 62 12.06 -11.05 -0.49
CA LEU A 62 11.73 -10.74 0.90
C LEU A 62 12.87 -9.96 1.55
N ALA A 63 12.51 -8.84 2.17
CA ALA A 63 13.42 -8.01 2.94
C ALA A 63 12.71 -7.60 4.23
N LYS A 64 13.47 -7.20 5.25
CA LYS A 64 12.92 -6.46 6.38
C LYS A 64 13.19 -4.99 6.10
N LEU A 65 12.14 -4.28 5.75
CA LEU A 65 12.17 -2.84 5.51
C LEU A 65 11.28 -2.17 6.55
N ASP A 66 11.73 -1.03 7.06
CA ASP A 66 10.88 -0.11 7.78
C ASP A 66 9.84 0.51 6.84
N VAL A 67 8.73 0.96 7.41
CA VAL A 67 7.72 1.73 6.68
C VAL A 67 8.23 3.18 6.59
N PRO A 68 8.43 3.71 5.38
CA PRO A 68 8.93 5.07 5.22
C PRO A 68 7.86 6.10 5.59
N GLU A 69 8.28 7.29 6.05
CA GLU A 69 7.37 8.33 6.55
C GLU A 69 6.34 8.79 5.51
N TRP A 70 6.74 8.88 4.23
CA TRP A 70 5.84 9.24 3.13
C TRP A 70 4.70 8.23 2.91
N MET A 71 4.79 7.02 3.47
CA MET A 71 3.73 6.03 3.38
C MET A 71 2.45 6.52 4.06
N ASP A 72 2.58 7.28 5.14
CA ASP A 72 1.45 7.84 5.88
C ASP A 72 0.64 8.80 4.99
N ASP A 73 1.32 9.69 4.25
CA ASP A 73 0.69 10.56 3.26
C ASP A 73 -0.01 9.77 2.14
N VAL A 74 0.63 8.70 1.65
CA VAL A 74 0.06 7.83 0.63
C VAL A 74 -1.22 7.15 1.12
N LEU A 75 -1.20 6.59 2.34
CA LEU A 75 -2.35 5.92 2.93
C LEU A 75 -3.49 6.91 3.17
N ARG A 76 -3.20 8.12 3.69
CA ARG A 76 -4.21 9.19 3.85
C ARG A 76 -4.80 9.63 2.52
N TYR A 77 -4.00 9.76 1.47
CA TYR A 77 -4.47 10.16 0.15
C TYR A 77 -5.55 9.20 -0.40
N ILE A 78 -5.43 7.91 -0.12
CA ILE A 78 -6.42 6.89 -0.51
C ILE A 78 -7.49 6.63 0.56
N GLY A 79 -7.55 7.47 1.61
CA GLY A 79 -8.57 7.43 2.65
C GLY A 79 -8.37 6.34 3.72
N LEU A 80 -7.12 5.91 3.93
CA LEU A 80 -6.70 4.93 4.94
C LEU A 80 -5.78 5.60 5.98
N GLY A 81 -5.59 4.97 7.14
CA GLY A 81 -4.72 5.54 8.20
C GLY A 81 -5.34 6.72 8.97
N GLY A 82 -6.68 6.83 8.94
CA GLY A 82 -7.43 7.78 9.75
C GLY A 82 -7.99 7.12 11.00
N GLY A 83 -7.23 7.16 12.10
CA GLY A 83 -7.85 7.13 13.43
C GLY A 83 -8.67 8.41 13.59
N ALA A 84 -9.96 8.24 13.89
CA ALA A 84 -10.98 9.25 14.18
C ALA A 84 -10.51 10.72 14.28
N GLU A 85 -11.05 11.56 13.40
CA GLU A 85 -11.34 12.97 13.70
C GLU A 85 -12.86 13.18 13.82
#